data_AF-A0A3D4AWB5-F1
#
_entry.id   AF-A0A3D4AWB5-F1
#
_cell.length_a   1.000
_cell.length_b   1.000
_cell.length_c   1.000
_cell.angle_alpha   90.00
_cell.angle_beta   90.00
_cell.angle_gamma   90.00
#
_symmetry.space_group_name_H-M   'P 1'
#
loop_
_entity.id
_entity.type
_entity.pdbx_description
1 polymer ?
#
loop_
_entity_poly.entity_id
_entity_poly.type
_entity_poly.pdbx_seq_one_letter_code
_entity_poly.pdbx_strand_id
1 'polypeptide(L)' 'TGLNDIKPAMVQEATEKAREVADKFAKDSNSRLGKIKTARQGQFSISDRDSNTPQIKNVRVVTSVEYYLSD' A
#
# COMPACT_ATOMS: atom_id res chain seq x y z
N THR A 1 -5.16 19.63 11.14
CA THR A 1 -4.53 18.39 11.62
C THR A 1 -3.74 17.79 10.47
N GLY A 2 -2.41 17.75 10.53
CA GLY A 2 -1.55 17.37 9.38
C GLY A 2 -1.72 15.92 8.88
N LEU A 3 -2.42 15.07 9.63
CA LEU A 3 -2.71 13.70 9.23
C LEU A 3 -3.51 13.63 7.92
N ASN A 4 -4.52 14.49 7.74
CA ASN A 4 -5.36 14.42 6.56
C ASN A 4 -4.62 14.85 5.28
N ASP A 5 -3.54 15.62 5.43
CA ASP A 5 -2.72 16.09 4.31
C ASP A 5 -1.78 14.99 3.80
N ILE A 6 -1.29 14.11 4.70
CA ILE A 6 -0.39 12.99 4.32
C ILE A 6 -1.12 11.75 3.81
N LYS A 7 -2.40 11.57 4.18
CA LYS A 7 -3.18 10.37 3.82
C LYS A 7 -3.20 10.08 2.31
N PRO A 8 -3.47 11.05 1.41
CA PRO A 8 -3.50 10.77 -0.02
C PRO A 8 -2.15 10.26 -0.55
N ALA A 9 -1.05 10.90 -0.15
CA ALA A 9 0.29 10.51 -0.56
C ALA A 9 0.66 9.10 -0.08
N MET A 10 0.31 8.74 1.16
CA MET A 10 0.57 7.41 1.71
C MET A 10 -0.20 6.31 0.97
N VAL A 11 -1.45 6.57 0.56
CA VAL A 11 -2.24 5.61 -0.22
C VAL A 11 -1.67 5.42 -1.61
N GLN A 12 -1.25 6.51 -2.25
CA GLN A 12 -0.60 6.46 -3.56
C GLN A 12 0.68 5.62 -3.49
N GLU A 13 1.58 5.92 -2.55
CA GLU A 13 2.83 5.19 -2.37
C GLU A 13 2.58 3.68 -2.12
N ALA A 14 1.64 3.34 -1.22
CA ALA A 14 1.26 1.96 -0.95
C ALA A 14 0.73 1.24 -2.20
N THR A 15 -0.02 1.95 -3.05
CA THR A 15 -0.61 1.40 -4.27
C THR A 15 0.45 1.19 -5.36
N GLU A 16 1.37 2.14 -5.51
CA GLU A 16 2.51 2.05 -6.43
C GLU A 16 3.42 0.87 -6.05
N LYS A 17 3.75 0.73 -4.76
CA LYS A 17 4.54 -0.40 -4.27
C LYS A 17 3.85 -1.74 -4.46
N ALA A 18 2.53 -1.82 -4.21
CA ALA A 18 1.78 -3.04 -4.49
C ALA A 18 1.82 -3.42 -5.97
N ARG A 19 1.72 -2.44 -6.88
CA ARG A 19 1.82 -2.66 -8.33
C ARG A 19 3.22 -3.10 -8.76
N GLU A 20 4.27 -2.48 -8.22
CA GLU A 20 5.67 -2.82 -8.49
C GLU A 20 5.94 -4.31 -8.15
N VAL A 21 5.47 -4.75 -6.99
CA VAL A 21 5.57 -6.15 -6.56
C VAL A 21 4.77 -7.08 -7.47
N ALA A 22 3.55 -6.70 -7.84
CA ALA A 22 2.70 -7.50 -8.72
C ALA A 22 3.30 -7.66 -10.13
N ASP A 23 3.92 -6.61 -10.67
CA ASP A 23 4.62 -6.64 -11.96
C ASP A 23 5.83 -7.58 -11.92
N LYS A 24 6.61 -7.53 -10.84
CA LYS A 24 7.71 -8.47 -10.63
C LYS A 24 7.22 -9.91 -10.56
N PHE A 25 6.14 -10.17 -9.80
CA PHE A 25 5.56 -11.50 -9.68
C PHE A 25 5.04 -12.05 -11.02
N ALA A 26 4.41 -11.19 -11.83
CA ALA A 26 3.96 -11.55 -13.17
C ALA A 26 5.16 -11.98 -14.05
N LYS A 27 6.22 -11.16 -14.08
CA LYS A 27 7.46 -11.46 -14.82
C LYS A 27 8.11 -12.76 -14.36
N ASP A 28 8.24 -12.94 -13.05
CA ASP A 28 8.81 -14.16 -12.45
C ASP A 28 7.97 -15.41 -12.78
N SER A 29 6.69 -15.23 -13.11
CA SER A 29 5.76 -16.30 -13.49
C SER A 29 5.60 -16.48 -15.02
N ASN A 30 6.41 -15.80 -15.84
CA ASN A 30 6.27 -15.75 -17.31
C ASN A 30 4.91 -15.25 -17.81
N SER A 31 4.23 -14.42 -17.02
CA SER A 31 2.97 -13.76 -17.42
C SER A 31 3.12 -12.24 -17.38
N ARG A 32 2.12 -11.55 -17.91
CA ARG A 32 1.98 -10.09 -17.89
C ARG A 32 0.95 -9.68 -16.85
N LEU A 33 1.20 -8.55 -16.21
CA LEU A 33 0.26 -7.97 -15.25
C LEU A 33 -0.96 -7.43 -16.00
N GLY A 34 -2.13 -8.00 -15.70
CA GLY A 34 -3.41 -7.64 -16.29
C GLY A 34 -4.16 -6.54 -15.53
N LYS A 35 -5.47 -6.46 -15.76
CA LYS A 35 -6.35 -5.49 -15.08
C LYS A 35 -6.47 -5.79 -13.58
N ILE A 36 -6.79 -4.76 -12.81
CA ILE A 36 -7.16 -4.90 -11.39
C ILE A 36 -8.45 -5.71 -11.30
N LYS A 37 -8.40 -6.79 -10.52
CA LYS A 37 -9.55 -7.61 -10.16
C LYS A 37 -10.28 -7.01 -8.96
N THR A 38 -9.51 -6.73 -7.91
CA THR A 38 -10.04 -6.18 -6.66
C THR A 38 -9.03 -5.20 -6.07
N ALA A 39 -9.51 -4.08 -5.55
CA ALA A 39 -8.69 -3.17 -4.76
C ALA A 39 -9.39 -2.89 -3.43
N ARG A 40 -8.65 -3.00 -2.33
CA ARG A 40 -9.15 -2.70 -0.98
C ARG A 40 -8.11 -1.85 -0.26
N GLN A 41 -8.58 -0.80 0.40
CA GLN A 41 -7.76 0.03 1.27
C GLN A 41 -8.18 -0.22 2.72
N GLY A 42 -7.22 -0.58 3.55
CA GLY A 42 -7.40 -0.70 5.00
C GLY A 42 -7.51 0.67 5.67
N GLN A 43 -7.98 0.67 6.91
CA GLN A 43 -8.00 1.88 7.72
C GLN A 43 -6.58 2.33 8.08
N PHE A 44 -6.42 3.63 8.30
CA PHE A 44 -5.19 4.16 8.87
C PHE A 44 -5.10 3.79 10.34
N SER A 45 -3.97 3.20 10.74
CA SER A 45 -3.62 3.02 12.14
C SER A 45 -2.55 4.02 12.55
N ILE A 46 -2.69 4.56 13.76
CA ILE A 46 -1.77 5.52 14.34
C ILE A 46 -1.39 5.00 15.71
N SER A 47 -0.10 4.78 15.92
CA SER A 47 0.43 4.34 17.19
C SER A 47 1.61 5.20 17.59
N ASP A 48 1.97 5.17 18.87
CA ASP A 48 3.20 5.80 19.33
C ASP A 48 4.40 5.06 18.75
N ARG A 49 5.49 5.78 18.46
CA ARG A 49 6.71 5.14 17.97
C ARG A 49 7.32 4.21 19.01
N ASP A 50 7.38 4.69 20.25
CA ASP A 50 7.86 3.97 21.42
C ASP A 50 7.27 4.60 22.69
N SER A 51 7.36 3.89 23.81
CA SER A 51 6.79 4.33 25.10
C SER A 51 7.43 5.60 25.66
N ASN A 52 8.63 5.97 25.20
CA ASN A 52 9.40 7.09 25.74
C ASN A 52 9.22 8.38 24.91
N THR A 53 8.68 8.29 23.69
CA THR A 53 8.46 9.43 22.78
C THR A 53 7.06 9.43 22.16
N PRO A 54 5.99 9.56 22.99
CA PRO A 54 4.60 9.50 22.52
C PRO A 54 4.21 10.63 21.57
N GLN A 55 4.99 11.72 21.51
CA GLN A 55 4.79 12.81 20.55
C GLN A 55 5.13 12.40 19.10
N ILE A 56 5.93 11.35 18.91
CA ILE A 56 6.25 10.80 17.60
C ILE A 56 5.29 9.65 17.31
N LYS A 57 4.53 9.77 16.22
CA LYS A 57 3.52 8.78 15.84
C LYS A 57 3.98 8.01 14.60
N ASN A 58 3.76 6.70 14.62
CA ASN A 58 3.82 5.84 13.44
C ASN A 58 2.44 5.80 12.81
N VAL A 59 2.35 6.18 11.54
CA VAL A 59 1.12 6.09 10.74
C VAL A 59 1.28 4.95 9.75
N ARG A 60 0.28 4.08 9.67
CA ARG A 60 0.29 2.93 8.76
C ARG A 60 -1.03 2.87 8.00
N VAL A 61 -0.93 2.58 6.71
CA VAL A 61 -2.05 2.19 5.85
C VAL A 61 -1.63 0.96 5.06
N VAL A 62 -2.58 0.06 4.82
CA VAL A 62 -2.36 -1.15 4.02
C VAL A 62 -3.30 -1.09 2.84
N THR A 63 -2.75 -1.20 1.63
CA THR A 63 -3.54 -1.30 0.39
C THR A 63 -3.31 -2.69 -0.20
N SER A 64 -4.39 -3.41 -0.46
CA SER A 64 -4.37 -4.74 -1.07
C SER A 64 -4.98 -4.64 -2.46
N VAL A 65 -4.20 -4.99 -3.49
CA VAL A 65 -4.64 -4.99 -4.88
C VAL A 65 -4.40 -6.37 -5.47
N GLU A 66 -5.46 -6.97 -6.00
CA GLU A 66 -5.44 -8.22 -6.73
C GLU A 66 -5.49 -7.92 -8.23
N TYR A 67 -4.63 -8.58 -9.00
CA TYR A 67 -4.56 -8.44 -10.45
C TYR A 67 -4.85 -9.77 -11.13
N TYR A 68 -5.38 -9.69 -12.35
CA TYR A 68 -5.31 -10.82 -13.27
C TYR A 68 -3.89 -10.95 -13.82
N LEU A 69 -3.45 -12.17 -14.09
CA LEU A 69 -2.29 -12.44 -14.92
C LEU A 69 -2.77 -12.88 -16.30
N SER A 70 -2.08 -12.43 -17.33
CA SER A 70 -2.32 -12.82 -18.72
C SER A 70 -1.01 -13.24 -19.37
N ASP A 71 -0.98 -14.37 -20.06
CA ASP A 71 0.20 -14.78 -20.84
C ASP A 71 0.46 -13.83 -22.01
#